data_AF-A0A831ZC68-F1
#
_entry.id   AF-A0A831ZC68-F1
#
_cell.length_a   1.000
_cell.length_b   1.000
_cell.length_c   1.000
_cell.angle_alpha   90.00
_cell.angle_beta   90.00
_cell.angle_gamma   90.00
#
_symmetry.space_group_name_H-M   'P 1'
#
loop_
_entity.id
_entity.type
_entity.pdbx_description
1 polymer ?
#
loop_
_entity_poly.entity_id
_entity_poly.type
_entity_poly.pdbx_seq_one_letter_code
_entity_poly.pdbx_strand_id
1 'polypeptide(L)'
;MKRIILDNQVKTRVNGFTLIEIMVSIVVISIGLLGLSKLQLTSLRYNQDAYQRSIATQLAYDIGNRMRANKSAVLSGAYNLPTATRVSSCLSTSACTPAQMASNDVYEWLSRSSPTSVANQLPNSSATICIDSTPEDGVPGTHACDGLGSQYAIKIWWSNDDGATNFRFVTSIQV
;
A
#
# COMPACT_ATOMS: atom_id res chain seq x y z
N MET A 1 73.27 37.86 45.41
CA MET A 1 72.11 37.01 45.74
C MET A 1 71.25 36.87 44.47
N LYS A 2 71.37 35.77 43.72
CA LYS A 2 70.63 35.56 42.44
C LYS A 2 70.03 34.15 42.50
N ARG A 3 68.70 34.06 42.66
CA ARG A 3 67.95 32.79 42.67
C ARG A 3 67.75 32.33 41.23
N ILE A 4 68.23 31.12 40.92
CA ILE A 4 67.99 30.42 39.66
C ILE A 4 66.66 29.67 39.82
N ILE A 5 65.64 30.09 39.05
CA ILE A 5 64.38 29.35 38.90
C ILE A 5 64.64 28.32 37.80
N LEU A 6 64.61 27.02 38.13
CA LEU A 6 64.67 25.94 37.14
C LEU A 6 63.25 25.70 36.64
N ASP A 7 62.95 26.18 35.42
CA ASP A 7 61.71 25.87 34.72
C ASP A 7 61.74 24.40 34.28
N ASN A 8 60.94 23.55 34.93
CA ASN A 8 60.81 22.15 34.58
C ASN A 8 59.90 22.02 33.34
N GLN A 9 60.51 22.03 32.15
CA GLN A 9 59.82 21.89 30.87
C GLN A 9 59.28 20.47 30.71
N VAL A 10 58.01 20.24 31.10
CA VAL A 10 57.29 19.00 30.81
C VAL A 10 57.11 18.88 29.30
N LYS A 11 57.97 18.09 28.63
CA LYS A 11 57.80 17.74 27.22
C LYS A 11 56.57 16.84 27.05
N THR A 12 55.43 17.41 26.73
CA THR A 12 54.28 16.67 26.21
C THR A 12 54.64 16.11 24.83
N ARG A 13 54.78 14.79 24.71
CA ARG A 13 54.87 14.14 23.40
C ARG A 13 53.51 14.26 22.72
N VAL A 14 53.44 15.08 21.67
CA VAL A 14 52.31 15.05 20.75
C VAL A 14 52.48 13.80 19.91
N ASN A 15 51.77 12.73 20.25
CA ASN A 15 51.62 11.58 19.36
C ASN A 15 50.71 12.02 18.20
N GLY A 16 51.31 12.29 17.04
CA GLY A 16 50.55 12.57 15.82
C GLY A 16 49.83 11.31 15.35
N PHE A 17 48.59 11.47 14.86
CA PHE A 17 47.86 10.40 14.18
C PHE A 17 48.68 9.89 13.00
N THR A 18 48.79 8.57 12.89
CA THR A 18 49.50 7.96 11.76
C THR A 18 48.59 7.98 10.52
N LEU A 19 49.15 8.15 9.32
CA LEU A 19 48.35 8.13 8.07
C LEU A 19 47.54 6.83 7.93
N ILE A 20 48.10 5.71 8.41
CA ILE A 20 47.43 4.40 8.40
C ILE A 20 46.19 4.36 9.30
N GLU A 21 46.18 5.08 10.43
CA GLU A 21 45.04 5.14 11.36
C GLU A 21 43.83 5.82 10.74
N ILE A 22 44.06 6.87 9.93
CA ILE A 22 43.01 7.57 9.20
C ILE A 22 42.47 6.68 8.07
N MET A 23 43.34 5.97 7.35
CA MET A 23 42.90 5.04 6.29
C MET A 23 42.04 3.90 6.86
N VAL A 24 42.45 3.31 7.98
CA VAL A 24 41.66 2.26 8.66
C VAL A 24 40.32 2.83 9.14
N SER A 25 40.31 4.04 9.71
CA SER A 25 39.08 4.70 10.15
C SER A 25 38.08 4.92 9.02
N ILE A 26 38.56 5.38 7.85
CA ILE A 26 37.70 5.56 6.66
C ILE A 26 37.12 4.23 6.22
N VAL A 27 37.92 3.15 6.15
CA VAL A 27 37.43 1.81 5.76
C VAL A 27 36.33 1.33 6.69
N VAL A 28 36.53 1.45 8.01
CA VAL A 28 35.54 1.03 9.02
C VAL A 28 34.24 1.83 8.86
N ILE A 29 34.35 3.16 8.70
CA ILE A 29 33.18 4.03 8.49
C ILE A 29 32.46 3.68 7.18
N SER A 30 33.19 3.44 6.08
CA SER A 30 32.60 3.07 4.80
C SER A 30 31.78 1.79 4.92
N ILE A 31 32.29 0.76 5.60
CA ILE A 31 31.54 -0.48 5.83
C ILE A 31 30.29 -0.22 6.70
N GLY A 32 30.43 0.58 7.76
CA GLY A 32 29.31 0.98 8.61
C GLY A 32 28.21 1.72 7.84
N LEU A 33 28.58 2.65 6.95
CA LEU A 33 27.65 3.41 6.12
C LEU A 33 26.92 2.52 5.11
N LEU A 34 27.61 1.57 4.47
CA LEU A 34 26.96 0.61 3.57
C LEU A 34 25.92 -0.25 4.31
N GLY A 35 26.23 -0.66 5.54
CA GLY A 35 25.27 -1.32 6.43
C GLY A 35 24.03 -0.47 6.71
N LEU A 36 24.23 0.80 7.04
CA LEU A 36 23.15 1.76 7.27
C LEU A 36 22.29 2.00 6.02
N SER A 37 22.90 2.15 4.84
CA SER A 37 22.19 2.34 3.58
C SER A 37 21.26 1.16 3.27
N LYS A 38 21.71 -0.07 3.52
CA LYS A 38 20.86 -1.26 3.34
C LYS A 38 19.64 -1.25 4.27
N LEU A 39 19.83 -0.86 5.53
CA LEU A 39 18.73 -0.72 6.48
C LEU A 39 17.74 0.36 6.05
N GLN A 40 18.24 1.51 5.56
CA GLN A 40 17.40 2.60 5.06
C GLN A 40 16.56 2.17 3.85
N LEU A 41 17.16 1.49 2.87
CA LEU A 41 16.43 0.96 1.71
C LEU A 41 15.38 -0.06 2.11
N THR A 42 15.71 -0.94 3.05
CA THR A 42 14.77 -1.96 3.54
C THR A 42 13.60 -1.32 4.29
N SER A 43 13.88 -0.32 5.12
CA SER A 43 12.85 0.47 5.81
C SER A 43 11.92 1.17 4.82
N LEU A 44 12.45 1.78 3.75
CA LEU A 44 11.64 2.42 2.72
C LEU A 44 10.70 1.41 2.03
N ARG A 45 11.18 0.21 1.71
CA ARG A 45 10.35 -0.86 1.13
C ARG A 45 9.20 -1.26 2.04
N TYR A 46 9.47 -1.49 3.33
CA TYR A 46 8.41 -1.81 4.29
C TYR A 46 7.40 -0.68 4.46
N ASN A 47 7.85 0.59 4.45
CA ASN A 47 6.94 1.73 4.48
C ASN A 47 6.04 1.77 3.24
N GLN A 48 6.59 1.51 2.05
CA GLN A 48 5.82 1.46 0.81
C GLN A 48 4.76 0.35 0.84
N ASP A 49 5.11 -0.85 1.31
CA ASP A 49 4.18 -1.97 1.42
C ASP A 49 3.05 -1.66 2.43
N ALA A 50 3.39 -1.08 3.58
CA ALA A 50 2.41 -0.67 4.59
C ALA A 50 1.47 0.44 4.06
N TYR A 51 2.02 1.38 3.28
CA TYR A 51 1.25 2.44 2.64
C TYR A 51 0.25 1.88 1.63
N GLN A 52 0.65 0.96 0.75
CA GLN A 52 -0.25 0.30 -0.19
C GLN A 52 -1.36 -0.49 0.51
N ARG A 53 -1.06 -1.21 1.60
CA ARG A 53 -2.08 -1.90 2.42
C ARG A 53 -3.09 -0.93 3.01
N SER A 54 -2.62 0.25 3.44
CA SER A 54 -3.48 1.30 3.97
C SER A 54 -4.41 1.85 2.88
N ILE A 55 -3.89 2.09 1.68
CA ILE A 55 -4.68 2.47 0.49
C ILE A 55 -5.73 1.40 0.17
N ALA A 56 -5.34 0.12 0.09
CA ALA A 56 -6.27 -0.96 -0.21
C ALA A 56 -7.43 -1.03 0.80
N THR A 57 -7.11 -0.83 2.08
CA THR A 57 -8.10 -0.74 3.16
C THR A 57 -9.06 0.43 2.95
N GLN A 58 -8.53 1.63 2.62
CA GLN A 58 -9.34 2.82 2.36
C GLN A 58 -10.27 2.62 1.14
N LEU A 59 -9.76 2.02 0.06
CA LEU A 59 -10.54 1.71 -1.14
C LEU A 59 -11.68 0.71 -0.85
N ALA A 60 -11.42 -0.30 -0.02
CA ALA A 60 -12.45 -1.23 0.41
C ALA A 60 -13.53 -0.55 1.27
N TYR A 61 -13.13 0.38 2.14
CA TYR A 61 -14.08 1.19 2.91
C TYR A 61 -14.88 2.15 2.03
N ASP A 62 -14.29 2.75 1.00
CA ASP A 62 -14.99 3.63 0.05
C ASP A 62 -16.16 2.88 -0.60
N ILE A 63 -15.89 1.75 -1.25
CA ILE A 63 -16.93 0.98 -1.93
C ILE A 63 -17.91 0.34 -0.93
N GLY A 64 -17.43 -0.08 0.23
CA GLY A 64 -18.28 -0.54 1.33
C GLY A 64 -19.27 0.52 1.81
N ASN A 65 -18.84 1.79 1.85
CA ASN A 65 -19.72 2.90 2.22
C ASN A 65 -20.72 3.24 1.12
N ARG A 66 -20.34 3.16 -0.16
CA ARG A 66 -21.27 3.29 -1.29
C ARG A 66 -22.35 2.21 -1.26
N MET A 67 -21.98 0.95 -1.01
CA MET A 67 -22.92 -0.15 -0.82
C MET A 67 -23.89 0.09 0.35
N ARG A 68 -23.38 0.59 1.49
CA ARG A 68 -24.23 0.92 2.65
C ARG A 68 -25.18 2.09 2.37
N ALA A 69 -24.78 3.05 1.53
CA ALA A 69 -25.66 4.14 1.11
C ALA A 69 -26.77 3.62 0.17
N ASN A 70 -26.45 2.65 -0.69
CA ASN A 70 -27.38 2.05 -1.65
C ASN A 70 -27.86 0.66 -1.22
N LYS A 71 -28.46 0.57 -0.03
CA LYS A 71 -28.93 -0.72 0.54
C LYS A 71 -29.87 -1.49 -0.39
N SER A 72 -30.73 -0.78 -1.12
CA SER A 72 -31.69 -1.43 -2.02
C SER A 72 -31.02 -2.23 -3.14
N ALA A 73 -29.90 -1.75 -3.69
CA ALA A 73 -29.11 -2.46 -4.69
C ALA A 73 -28.35 -3.64 -4.07
N VAL A 74 -27.91 -3.51 -2.81
CA VAL A 74 -27.27 -4.62 -2.11
C VAL A 74 -28.25 -5.77 -1.86
N LEU A 75 -29.45 -5.46 -1.38
CA LEU A 75 -30.50 -6.45 -1.12
C LEU A 75 -30.98 -7.15 -2.41
N SER A 76 -30.91 -6.46 -3.56
CA SER A 76 -31.29 -7.04 -4.85
C SER A 76 -30.17 -7.82 -5.55
N GLY A 77 -28.98 -7.94 -4.95
CA GLY A 77 -27.86 -8.65 -5.59
C GLY A 77 -27.03 -7.79 -6.55
N ALA A 78 -27.36 -6.51 -6.74
CA ALA A 78 -26.84 -5.69 -7.84
C ALA A 78 -25.37 -5.24 -7.67
N TYR A 79 -24.74 -5.52 -6.53
CA TYR A 79 -23.29 -5.32 -6.33
C TYR A 79 -22.47 -6.59 -6.63
N ASN A 80 -23.10 -7.72 -6.97
CA ASN A 80 -22.41 -8.94 -7.38
C ASN A 80 -21.91 -8.81 -8.84
N LEU A 81 -20.99 -7.88 -9.06
CA LEU A 81 -20.56 -7.41 -10.37
C LEU A 81 -19.04 -7.56 -10.52
N PRO A 82 -18.54 -8.73 -10.96
CA PRO A 82 -17.12 -8.92 -11.23
C PRO A 82 -16.61 -8.07 -12.40
N THR A 83 -17.52 -7.61 -13.27
CA THR A 83 -17.26 -6.61 -14.29
C THR A 83 -18.37 -5.57 -14.25
N ALA A 84 -17.99 -4.29 -14.25
CA ALA A 84 -18.94 -3.18 -14.19
C ALA A 84 -18.79 -2.26 -15.40
N THR A 85 -19.91 -1.70 -15.86
CA THR A 85 -19.95 -0.76 -16.97
C THR A 85 -20.35 0.62 -16.48
N ARG A 86 -19.80 1.65 -17.16
CA ARG A 86 -20.13 3.04 -16.87
C ARG A 86 -21.59 3.32 -17.18
N VAL A 87 -22.30 3.93 -16.23
CA VAL A 87 -23.68 4.38 -16.44
C VAL A 87 -23.72 5.90 -16.38
N SER A 88 -23.64 6.54 -17.55
CA SER A 88 -23.50 8.00 -17.67
C SER A 88 -24.71 8.78 -17.14
N SER A 89 -25.89 8.17 -17.12
CA SER A 89 -27.11 8.81 -16.60
C SER A 89 -27.03 9.11 -15.11
N CYS A 90 -26.20 8.40 -14.33
CA CYS A 90 -26.10 8.59 -12.89
C CYS A 90 -25.43 9.90 -12.48
N LEU A 91 -24.77 10.56 -13.43
CA LEU A 91 -24.11 11.86 -13.25
C LEU A 91 -24.92 13.00 -13.91
N SER A 92 -26.14 12.73 -14.33
CA SER A 92 -27.02 13.66 -15.04
C SER A 92 -28.25 14.02 -14.21
N THR A 93 -29.09 14.91 -14.73
CA THR A 93 -30.40 15.25 -14.14
C THR A 93 -31.43 14.12 -14.22
N SER A 94 -31.16 13.06 -15.00
CA SER A 94 -32.00 11.86 -15.01
C SER A 94 -31.61 10.93 -13.87
N ALA A 95 -32.58 10.51 -13.07
CA ALA A 95 -32.34 9.62 -11.94
C ALA A 95 -31.91 8.22 -12.40
N CYS A 96 -30.84 7.68 -11.82
CA CYS A 96 -30.48 6.26 -11.97
C CYS A 96 -31.29 5.38 -11.03
N THR A 97 -31.58 4.15 -11.48
CA THR A 97 -32.07 3.13 -10.57
C THR A 97 -30.97 2.70 -9.59
N PRO A 98 -31.32 2.14 -8.42
CA PRO A 98 -30.33 1.60 -7.49
C PRO A 98 -29.32 0.63 -8.13
N ALA A 99 -29.78 -0.25 -9.02
CA ALA A 99 -28.90 -1.20 -9.71
C ALA A 99 -27.95 -0.51 -10.71
N GLN A 100 -28.42 0.53 -11.42
CA GLN A 100 -27.58 1.33 -12.30
C GLN A 100 -26.51 2.10 -11.53
N MET A 101 -26.87 2.65 -10.37
CA MET A 101 -25.94 3.31 -9.47
C MET A 101 -24.86 2.34 -8.98
N ALA A 102 -25.23 1.11 -8.60
CA ALA A 102 -24.27 0.08 -8.20
C ALA A 102 -23.28 -0.26 -9.32
N SER A 103 -23.74 -0.41 -10.57
CA SER A 103 -22.83 -0.61 -11.72
C SER A 103 -21.89 0.58 -11.92
N ASN A 104 -22.38 1.82 -11.79
CA ASN A 104 -21.51 2.98 -11.92
C ASN A 104 -20.49 3.10 -10.78
N ASP A 105 -20.89 2.81 -9.54
CA ASP A 105 -20.01 2.81 -8.37
C ASP A 105 -18.84 1.84 -8.55
N VAL A 106 -19.15 0.59 -8.92
CA VAL A 106 -18.12 -0.44 -9.15
C VAL A 106 -17.27 -0.05 -10.36
N TYR A 107 -17.86 0.52 -11.42
CA TYR A 107 -17.09 1.02 -12.56
C TYR A 107 -16.12 2.13 -12.15
N GLU A 108 -16.55 3.14 -11.40
CA GLU A 108 -15.67 4.23 -10.94
C GLU A 108 -14.57 3.72 -10.01
N TRP A 109 -14.89 2.75 -9.17
CA TRP A 109 -13.95 2.13 -8.24
C TRP A 109 -12.88 1.30 -8.96
N LEU A 110 -13.23 0.59 -10.04
CA LEU A 110 -12.29 -0.24 -10.81
C LEU A 110 -11.58 0.53 -11.93
N SER A 111 -12.26 1.46 -12.59
CA SER A 111 -11.79 2.06 -13.85
C SER A 111 -10.72 3.13 -13.63
N ARG A 112 -9.68 3.11 -14.46
CA ARG A 112 -8.63 4.14 -14.49
C ARG A 112 -9.13 5.55 -14.82
N SER A 113 -10.40 5.71 -15.21
CA SER A 113 -11.00 7.04 -15.42
C SER A 113 -11.20 7.83 -14.13
N SER A 114 -11.29 7.16 -12.96
CA SER A 114 -11.37 7.86 -11.68
C SER A 114 -9.98 7.97 -11.03
N PRO A 115 -9.53 9.15 -10.55
CA PRO A 115 -8.23 9.30 -9.90
C PRO A 115 -8.12 8.52 -8.60
N THR A 116 -9.25 8.20 -7.96
CA THR A 116 -9.32 7.42 -6.72
C THR A 116 -9.65 5.94 -6.94
N SER A 117 -9.60 5.46 -8.19
CA SER A 117 -9.82 4.05 -8.50
C SER A 117 -8.69 3.15 -8.01
N VAL A 118 -9.02 1.88 -7.77
CA VAL A 118 -8.05 0.82 -7.46
C VAL A 118 -6.90 0.80 -8.50
N ALA A 119 -7.25 0.93 -9.78
CA ALA A 119 -6.29 0.89 -10.88
C ALA A 119 -5.30 2.07 -10.90
N ASN A 120 -5.66 3.22 -10.33
CA ASN A 120 -4.77 4.39 -10.24
C ASN A 120 -4.02 4.48 -8.91
N GLN A 121 -4.57 3.88 -7.84
CA GLN A 121 -4.03 3.98 -6.49
C GLN A 121 -3.06 2.84 -6.14
N LEU A 122 -3.20 1.67 -6.79
CA LEU A 122 -2.36 0.49 -6.55
C LEU A 122 -1.71 0.00 -7.86
N PRO A 123 -0.43 -0.39 -7.83
CA PRO A 123 0.27 -0.92 -9.00
C PRO A 123 -0.23 -2.32 -9.37
N ASN A 124 -0.31 -2.62 -10.68
CA ASN A 124 -0.70 -3.94 -11.22
C ASN A 124 -1.92 -4.54 -10.53
N SER A 125 -2.93 -3.70 -10.25
CA SER A 125 -4.01 -4.06 -9.36
C SER A 125 -5.17 -4.75 -10.08
N SER A 126 -5.87 -5.59 -9.32
CA SER A 126 -7.13 -6.20 -9.71
C SER A 126 -8.06 -6.16 -8.50
N ALA A 127 -9.34 -5.95 -8.72
CA ALA A 127 -10.31 -6.02 -7.63
C ALA A 127 -11.66 -6.52 -8.15
N THR A 128 -12.46 -7.05 -7.23
CA THR A 128 -13.81 -7.51 -7.51
C THR A 128 -14.70 -7.35 -6.29
N ILE A 129 -16.01 -7.33 -6.53
CA ILE A 129 -17.04 -7.42 -5.50
C ILE A 129 -18.00 -8.51 -5.92
N CYS A 130 -18.16 -9.49 -5.06
CA CYS A 130 -19.05 -10.59 -5.34
C CYS A 130 -19.57 -11.24 -4.06
N ILE A 131 -20.67 -11.98 -4.19
CA ILE A 131 -21.14 -12.84 -3.10
C ILE A 131 -20.22 -14.05 -3.05
N ASP A 132 -19.68 -14.30 -1.86
CA ASP A 132 -18.69 -15.35 -1.67
C ASP A 132 -18.71 -15.93 -0.25
N SER A 133 -18.76 -17.26 -0.16
CA SER A 133 -18.67 -17.98 1.12
C SER A 133 -17.23 -18.25 1.56
N THR A 134 -16.27 -18.18 0.64
CA THR A 134 -14.82 -18.38 0.88
C THR A 134 -14.01 -17.13 0.51
N PRO A 135 -14.22 -15.98 1.18
CA PRO A 135 -13.65 -14.68 0.79
C PRO A 135 -12.12 -14.66 0.66
N GLU A 136 -11.40 -15.53 1.38
CA GLU A 136 -9.93 -15.59 1.42
C GLU A 136 -9.29 -16.46 0.32
N ASP A 137 -9.98 -16.70 -0.79
CA ASP A 137 -9.47 -17.44 -1.94
C ASP A 137 -9.22 -16.54 -3.17
N GLY A 138 -9.04 -17.16 -4.34
CA GLY A 138 -8.88 -16.47 -5.62
C GLY A 138 -7.50 -15.86 -5.85
N VAL A 139 -7.26 -15.56 -7.12
CA VAL A 139 -6.04 -14.92 -7.63
C VAL A 139 -6.41 -13.78 -8.58
N PRO A 140 -5.49 -12.85 -8.88
CA PRO A 140 -5.74 -11.83 -9.90
C PRO A 140 -6.25 -12.46 -11.21
N GLY A 141 -7.40 -12.01 -11.70
CA GLY A 141 -8.05 -12.51 -12.92
C GLY A 141 -8.92 -13.76 -12.76
N THR A 142 -8.79 -14.53 -11.68
CA THR A 142 -9.70 -15.62 -11.32
C THR A 142 -10.13 -15.44 -9.87
N HIS A 143 -11.17 -14.61 -9.69
CA HIS A 143 -11.54 -14.10 -8.38
C HIS A 143 -12.21 -15.11 -7.43
N ALA A 144 -12.50 -16.33 -7.90
CA ALA A 144 -13.12 -17.40 -7.13
C ALA A 144 -14.41 -16.97 -6.40
N CYS A 145 -15.26 -16.21 -7.09
CA CYS A 145 -16.59 -15.85 -6.58
C CYS A 145 -17.51 -17.06 -6.74
N ASP A 146 -17.88 -17.73 -5.64
CA ASP A 146 -18.77 -18.90 -5.68
C ASP A 146 -20.26 -18.52 -5.80
N GLY A 147 -20.62 -17.26 -5.52
CA GLY A 147 -22.00 -16.77 -5.55
C GLY A 147 -22.86 -17.33 -4.41
N LEU A 148 -22.25 -17.95 -3.41
CA LEU A 148 -22.91 -18.56 -2.26
C LEU A 148 -22.77 -17.68 -1.02
N GLY A 149 -23.71 -17.86 -0.08
CA GLY A 149 -23.76 -17.10 1.15
C GLY A 149 -24.55 -15.79 1.04
N SER A 150 -24.48 -14.99 2.10
CA SER A 150 -25.21 -13.71 2.25
C SER A 150 -24.27 -12.50 2.39
N GLN A 151 -22.96 -12.71 2.23
CA GLN A 151 -21.97 -11.65 2.40
C GLN A 151 -21.41 -11.25 1.05
N TYR A 152 -21.21 -9.94 0.89
CA TYR A 152 -20.38 -9.45 -0.20
C TYR A 152 -18.93 -9.45 0.23
N ALA A 153 -18.07 -10.15 -0.52
CA ALA A 153 -16.63 -10.07 -0.40
C ALA A 153 -16.11 -8.95 -1.32
N ILE A 154 -15.36 -8.03 -0.74
CA ILE A 154 -14.55 -7.05 -1.47
C ILE A 154 -13.13 -7.61 -1.49
N LYS A 155 -12.66 -7.99 -2.67
CA LYS A 155 -11.32 -8.54 -2.87
C LYS A 155 -10.47 -7.58 -3.69
N ILE A 156 -9.29 -7.25 -3.19
CA ILE A 156 -8.32 -6.35 -3.84
C ILE A 156 -6.96 -7.03 -3.87
N TRP A 157 -6.34 -7.07 -5.04
CA TRP A 157 -4.98 -7.54 -5.25
C TRP A 157 -4.13 -6.45 -5.88
N TRP A 158 -2.85 -6.46 -5.56
CA TRP A 158 -1.84 -5.63 -6.20
C TRP A 158 -0.48 -6.32 -6.13
N SER A 159 0.42 -5.93 -7.02
CA SER A 159 1.79 -6.42 -7.01
C SER A 159 2.77 -5.29 -7.30
N ASN A 160 3.94 -5.38 -6.69
CA ASN A 160 5.06 -4.53 -7.05
C ASN A 160 5.60 -4.94 -8.45
N ASP A 161 6.40 -4.07 -9.07
CA ASP A 161 6.86 -4.22 -10.46
C ASP A 161 7.79 -5.43 -10.69
N ASP A 162 8.25 -6.06 -9.61
CA ASP A 162 9.02 -7.30 -9.62
C ASP A 162 8.15 -8.55 -9.88
N GLY A 163 6.81 -8.42 -9.87
CA GLY A 163 5.85 -9.48 -10.24
C GLY A 163 5.86 -10.72 -9.35
N ALA A 164 6.77 -10.79 -8.38
CA ALA A 164 7.02 -11.93 -7.51
C ALA A 164 6.18 -11.89 -6.23
N THR A 165 5.71 -10.71 -5.82
CA THR A 165 4.91 -10.53 -4.60
C THR A 165 3.48 -10.11 -4.95
N ASN A 166 2.53 -11.02 -4.71
CA ASN A 166 1.11 -10.72 -4.82
C ASN A 166 0.57 -10.41 -3.43
N PHE A 167 0.13 -9.18 -3.24
CA PHE A 167 -0.57 -8.77 -2.04
C PHE A 167 -2.08 -8.90 -2.26
N ARG A 168 -2.78 -9.24 -1.18
CA ARG A 168 -4.24 -9.34 -1.17
C ARG A 168 -4.78 -8.66 0.08
N PHE A 169 -5.89 -7.95 -0.11
CA PHE A 169 -6.74 -7.46 0.96
C PHE A 169 -8.16 -7.95 0.68
N VAL A 170 -8.79 -8.52 1.71
CA VAL A 170 -10.17 -8.96 1.64
C VAL A 170 -10.93 -8.42 2.84
N THR A 171 -12.16 -7.99 2.61
CA THR A 171 -13.12 -7.72 3.67
C THR A 171 -14.49 -8.16 3.23
N SER A 172 -15.31 -8.62 4.17
CA SER A 172 -16.70 -8.98 3.90
C SER A 172 -17.66 -8.00 4.56
N ILE A 173 -18.78 -7.75 3.89
CA ILE A 173 -19.84 -6.91 4.41
C ILE A 173 -21.13 -7.72 4.41
N GLN A 174 -21.72 -7.82 5.60
CA GLN A 174 -23.07 -8.32 5.85
C GLN A 174 -24.04 -7.14 5.72
N VAL A 175 -25.14 -7.31 4.98
CA VAL A 175 -26.15 -6.27 4.76
C VAL A 175 -27.54 -6.79 5.06
#